data_AF-A0A363UQ73-F1
#
_entry.id   AF-A0A363UQ73-F1
#
_cell.length_a   1.000
_cell.length_b   1.000
_cell.length_c   1.000
_cell.angle_alpha   90.00
_cell.angle_beta   90.00
_cell.angle_gamma   90.00
#
_symmetry.space_group_name_H-M   'P 1'
#
loop_
_entity.id
_entity.type
_entity.pdbx_description
1 polymer ?
#
loop_
_entity_poly.entity_id
_entity_poly.type
_entity_poly.pdbx_seq_one_letter_code
_entity_poly.pdbx_strand_id
1 'polypeptide(L)'
;MLAAATGRTASSAYSHAAGIVRQCAGMDIHWPLVGWRTRVLTIGRFSPARPRQRGATALEFAFVFPLLFLLMYGILVYAYIFLLKESLAFVAQEAAESAVAVDPFDNQNYVDQVRQRAQQTASSLLQWLPNDQRELVVGSNGELVDVDLVPSGEQRFVRVRLEFVVGDLFPSIPLPLVGQAPPMPDVLRAEASALVDATRAESEGG
;
A
#
# COMPACT_ATOMS: atom_id res chain seq x y z
N MET A 1 52.48 6.46 31.07
CA MET A 1 53.21 7.74 31.20
C MET A 1 52.23 8.83 30.79
N LEU A 2 51.95 9.76 31.71
CA LEU A 2 51.29 11.09 31.64
C LEU A 2 50.48 11.47 30.36
N ALA A 3 49.31 12.11 30.41
CA ALA A 3 48.89 13.21 31.29
C ALA A 3 47.36 13.39 31.33
N ALA A 4 46.89 13.89 32.46
CA ALA A 4 45.58 14.49 32.67
C ALA A 4 45.59 15.99 32.32
N ALA A 5 44.43 16.54 31.90
CA ALA A 5 43.99 17.93 32.12
C ALA A 5 42.62 18.13 31.41
N THR A 6 41.48 18.12 32.11
CA THR A 6 40.82 19.24 32.83
C THR A 6 40.22 20.36 31.97
N GLY A 7 38.91 20.56 32.17
CA GLY A 7 38.21 21.85 32.01
C GLY A 7 37.38 21.95 30.72
N ARG A 8 36.22 22.59 30.69
CA ARG A 8 35.46 23.32 31.70
C ARG A 8 34.05 23.57 31.13
N THR A 9 33.10 23.57 32.04
CA THR A 9 31.68 23.97 31.97
C THR A 9 31.32 25.10 31.00
N ALA A 10 30.22 24.92 30.26
CA ALA A 10 29.39 26.00 29.71
C ALA A 10 27.95 25.84 30.20
N SER A 11 27.74 26.19 31.47
CA SER A 11 26.44 26.51 32.06
C SER A 11 26.35 28.03 32.10
N SER A 12 25.63 28.67 31.17
CA SER A 12 25.23 30.08 31.30
C SER A 12 24.20 30.46 30.22
N ALA A 13 23.22 31.26 30.62
CA ALA A 13 22.05 31.72 29.86
C ALA A 13 21.02 30.60 29.60
N TYR A 14 19.81 30.61 30.15
CA TYR A 14 18.86 31.70 30.22
C TYR A 14 18.03 31.61 31.51
N SER A 15 18.41 32.40 32.52
CA SER A 15 17.63 32.66 33.73
C SER A 15 17.21 34.12 33.71
N HIS A 16 16.20 34.48 32.91
CA HIS A 16 15.61 35.82 32.91
C HIS A 16 14.15 35.77 32.41
N ALA A 17 13.24 35.28 33.25
CA ALA A 17 11.80 35.48 33.08
C ALA A 17 11.04 35.31 34.41
N ALA A 18 11.62 35.77 35.51
CA ALA A 18 10.96 35.81 36.82
C ALA A 18 11.16 37.21 37.42
N GLY A 19 10.16 38.07 37.24
CA GLY A 19 10.18 39.39 37.84
C GLY A 19 9.46 40.42 36.99
N ILE A 20 8.13 40.38 37.02
CA ILE A 20 7.21 41.53 36.92
C ILE A 20 5.85 40.90 37.25
N VAL A 21 5.36 41.13 38.46
CA VAL A 21 3.95 41.30 38.90
C VAL A 21 3.93 41.02 40.43
N ARG A 22 4.61 41.90 41.16
CA ARG A 22 4.39 42.16 42.59
C ARG A 22 4.82 43.61 42.82
N GLN A 23 3.89 44.55 42.70
CA GLN A 23 3.84 45.80 43.45
C GLN A 23 2.65 46.63 42.93
N CYS A 24 1.54 46.64 43.66
CA CYS A 24 0.54 47.71 43.71
C CYS A 24 -0.35 47.41 44.93
N ALA A 25 0.25 47.52 46.11
CA ALA A 25 -0.45 47.69 47.36
C ALA A 25 -0.58 49.20 47.62
N GLY A 26 -1.74 49.63 48.10
CA GLY A 26 -1.94 50.98 48.62
C GLY A 26 -2.81 51.86 47.73
N MET A 27 -4.11 51.59 47.71
CA MET A 27 -5.09 52.63 47.44
C MET A 27 -6.33 52.36 48.28
N ASP A 28 -6.35 53.02 49.44
CA ASP A 28 -7.47 53.08 50.37
C ASP A 28 -8.60 53.89 49.73
N ILE A 29 -9.50 53.18 49.04
CA ILE A 29 -10.73 53.78 48.51
C ILE A 29 -11.82 53.51 49.53
N HIS A 30 -12.09 54.54 50.34
CA HIS A 30 -13.27 54.63 51.18
C HIS A 30 -14.52 54.61 50.27
N TRP A 31 -15.36 53.60 50.42
CA TRP A 31 -16.68 53.59 49.81
C TRP A 31 -17.70 53.89 50.93
N PRO A 32 -18.62 54.84 50.73
CA PRO A 32 -19.62 55.16 51.72
C PRO A 32 -20.68 54.06 51.76
N LEU A 33 -20.96 53.62 52.98
CA LEU A 33 -22.07 52.76 53.37
C LEU A 33 -23.39 53.22 52.75
N VAL A 34 -23.78 52.61 51.64
CA VAL A 34 -25.15 52.64 51.16
C VAL A 34 -25.79 51.33 51.57
N GLY A 35 -26.79 51.41 52.45
CA GLY A 35 -27.55 50.27 52.93
C GLY A 35 -28.44 49.70 51.82
N TRP A 36 -28.16 48.47 51.42
CA TRP A 36 -29.06 47.70 50.57
C TRP A 36 -29.85 46.75 51.45
N ARG A 37 -31.10 47.16 51.70
CA ARG A 37 -32.12 46.39 52.40
C ARG A 37 -32.38 45.09 51.63
N THR A 38 -32.53 44.02 52.39
CA THR A 38 -32.98 42.69 51.97
C THR A 38 -34.22 42.73 51.07
N ARG A 39 -34.14 42.05 49.92
CA ARG A 39 -35.31 41.39 49.31
C ARG A 39 -34.90 40.01 48.83
N VAL A 40 -35.29 39.02 49.63
CA VAL A 40 -35.42 37.63 49.21
C VAL A 40 -36.48 37.59 48.12
N LEU A 41 -36.09 37.22 46.90
CA LEU A 41 -37.00 36.77 45.86
C LEU A 41 -36.56 35.36 45.45
N THR A 42 -37.07 34.40 46.20
CA THR A 42 -37.19 33.03 45.72
C THR A 42 -38.20 33.04 44.57
N ILE A 43 -37.76 32.71 43.36
CA ILE A 43 -38.46 31.85 42.40
C ILE A 43 -37.36 31.22 41.56
N GLY A 44 -37.02 29.98 41.88
CA GLY A 44 -36.18 29.14 41.03
C GLY A 44 -36.92 28.89 39.72
N ARG A 45 -36.42 29.46 38.62
CA ARG A 45 -36.66 28.87 37.30
C ARG A 45 -35.66 27.74 37.12
N PHE A 46 -36.10 26.51 37.41
CA PHE A 46 -35.47 25.35 36.79
C PHE A 46 -35.80 25.41 35.30
N SER A 47 -34.94 26.06 34.52
CA SER A 47 -34.86 25.76 33.09
C SER A 47 -34.57 24.27 32.99
N PRO A 48 -35.40 23.44 32.32
CA PRO A 48 -35.02 22.07 32.05
C PRO A 48 -33.76 22.16 31.20
N ALA A 49 -32.61 21.83 31.79
CA ALA A 49 -31.40 21.57 31.04
C ALA A 49 -31.77 20.45 30.08
N ARG A 50 -31.96 20.77 28.79
CA ARG A 50 -32.15 19.76 27.76
C ARG A 50 -31.01 18.77 27.95
N PRO A 51 -31.27 17.47 28.18
CA PRO A 51 -30.20 16.52 28.33
C PRO A 51 -29.36 16.63 27.07
N ARG A 52 -28.10 17.06 27.22
CA ARG A 52 -27.16 17.11 26.10
C ARG A 52 -27.03 15.65 25.66
N GLN A 53 -27.70 15.28 24.57
CA GLN A 53 -27.60 13.97 23.94
C GLN A 53 -26.18 13.81 23.40
N ARG A 54 -25.22 13.55 24.29
CA ARG A 54 -23.80 13.42 23.97
C ARG A 54 -23.40 11.99 23.59
N GLY A 55 -24.37 11.09 23.42
CA GLY A 55 -24.12 9.66 23.15
C GLY A 55 -24.80 9.10 21.90
N ALA A 56 -25.89 9.71 21.41
CA ALA A 56 -26.63 9.17 20.25
C ALA A 56 -25.75 9.15 18.99
N THR A 57 -25.04 10.24 18.73
CA THR A 57 -24.11 10.36 17.60
C THR A 57 -22.97 9.34 17.66
N ALA A 58 -22.45 9.02 18.85
CA ALA A 58 -21.38 8.03 18.97
C ALA A 58 -21.82 6.62 18.54
N LEU A 59 -23.08 6.26 18.78
CA LEU A 59 -23.63 4.97 18.39
C LEU A 59 -23.91 4.89 16.88
N GLU A 60 -24.38 5.97 16.27
CA GLU A 60 -24.57 6.04 14.81
C GLU A 60 -23.24 5.88 14.08
N PHE A 61 -22.18 6.55 14.55
CA PHE A 61 -20.83 6.39 13.98
C PHE A 61 -20.25 4.99 14.19
N ALA A 62 -20.63 4.27 15.26
CA ALA A 62 -20.14 2.92 15.52
C ALA A 62 -20.55 1.91 14.43
N PHE A 63 -21.66 2.14 13.71
CA PHE A 63 -22.07 1.30 12.60
C PHE A 63 -21.53 1.78 11.25
N VAL A 64 -21.44 3.10 11.04
CA VAL A 64 -20.92 3.67 9.79
C VAL A 64 -19.42 3.43 9.66
N PHE A 65 -18.68 3.47 10.76
CA PHE A 65 -17.22 3.32 10.75
C PHE A 65 -16.78 1.95 10.19
N PRO A 66 -17.25 0.79 10.67
CA PRO A 66 -16.89 -0.50 10.09
C PRO A 66 -17.30 -0.63 8.62
N LEU A 67 -18.45 -0.07 8.24
CA LEU A 67 -18.93 -0.09 6.85
C LEU A 67 -17.99 0.70 5.92
N LEU A 68 -17.63 1.92 6.32
CA LEU A 68 -16.71 2.75 5.55
C LEU A 68 -15.31 2.15 5.51
N PHE A 69 -14.85 1.60 6.64
CA PHE A 69 -13.57 0.91 6.72
C PHE A 69 -13.52 -0.29 5.78
N LEU A 70 -14.56 -1.13 5.76
CA LEU A 70 -14.65 -2.28 4.87
C LEU A 70 -14.67 -1.85 3.40
N LEU A 71 -15.41 -0.80 3.07
CA LEU A 71 -15.45 -0.26 1.71
C LEU A 71 -14.08 0.27 1.27
N MET A 72 -13.43 1.08 2.10
CA MET A 72 -12.10 1.61 1.82
C MET A 72 -11.07 0.49 1.71
N TYR A 73 -11.11 -0.47 2.63
CA TYR A 73 -10.23 -1.64 2.60
C TYR A 73 -10.43 -2.46 1.33
N GLY A 74 -11.68 -2.71 0.94
CA GLY A 74 -12.01 -3.36 -0.33
C GLY A 74 -11.43 -2.61 -1.52
N ILE A 75 -11.61 -1.29 -1.59
CA ILE A 75 -11.05 -0.46 -2.68
C ILE A 75 -9.51 -0.61 -2.74
N LEU A 76 -8.82 -0.57 -1.60
CA LEU A 76 -7.36 -0.72 -1.56
C LEU A 76 -6.90 -2.09 -2.04
N VAL A 77 -7.55 -3.17 -1.57
CA VAL A 77 -7.24 -4.55 -1.97
C VAL A 77 -7.48 -4.75 -3.46
N TYR A 78 -8.64 -4.32 -3.97
CA TYR A 78 -8.95 -4.44 -5.40
C TYR A 78 -8.05 -3.58 -6.28
N ALA A 79 -7.70 -2.36 -5.86
CA ALA A 79 -6.78 -1.51 -6.59
C ALA A 79 -5.42 -2.21 -6.73
N TYR A 80 -4.94 -2.84 -5.66
CA TYR A 80 -3.67 -3.58 -5.68
C TYR A 80 -3.73 -4.85 -6.53
N ILE A 81 -4.79 -5.66 -6.42
CA ILE A 81 -5.00 -6.86 -7.24
C ILE A 81 -5.08 -6.49 -8.72
N PHE A 82 -5.80 -5.42 -9.05
CA PHE A 82 -5.89 -4.93 -10.41
C PHE A 82 -4.53 -4.48 -10.94
N LEU A 83 -3.77 -3.71 -10.15
CA LEU A 83 -2.41 -3.31 -10.49
C LEU A 83 -1.51 -4.53 -10.77
N LEU A 84 -1.56 -5.55 -9.92
CA LEU A 84 -0.81 -6.79 -10.13
C LEU A 84 -1.23 -7.47 -11.44
N LYS A 85 -2.53 -7.61 -11.69
CA LYS A 85 -3.05 -8.24 -12.90
C LYS A 85 -2.55 -7.53 -14.16
N GLU A 86 -2.62 -6.20 -14.19
CA GLU A 86 -2.14 -5.40 -15.33
C GLU A 86 -0.61 -5.52 -15.48
N SER A 87 0.14 -5.52 -14.37
CA SER A 87 1.59 -5.73 -14.41
C SER A 87 1.95 -7.11 -14.95
N LEU A 88 1.25 -8.17 -14.54
CA LEU A 88 1.51 -9.53 -15.03
C LEU A 88 1.19 -9.65 -16.52
N ALA A 89 0.12 -9.02 -16.99
CA ALA A 89 -0.23 -8.97 -18.41
C ALA A 89 0.84 -8.25 -19.24
N PHE A 90 1.31 -7.10 -18.78
CA PHE A 90 2.42 -6.37 -19.40
C PHE A 90 3.69 -7.21 -19.45
N VAL A 91 4.04 -7.87 -18.34
CA VAL A 91 5.22 -8.74 -18.24
C VAL A 91 5.12 -9.93 -19.18
N ALA A 92 3.96 -10.58 -19.26
CA ALA A 92 3.74 -11.71 -20.17
C ALA A 92 4.00 -11.30 -21.62
N GLN A 93 3.50 -10.12 -22.03
CA GLN A 93 3.68 -9.60 -23.38
C GLN A 93 5.15 -9.29 -23.69
N GLU A 94 5.82 -8.54 -22.82
CA GLU A 94 7.23 -8.16 -23.01
C GLU A 94 8.15 -9.39 -22.97
N ALA A 95 7.85 -10.37 -22.12
CA ALA A 95 8.58 -11.63 -22.07
C ALA A 95 8.35 -12.47 -23.33
N ALA A 96 7.13 -12.50 -23.89
CA ALA A 96 6.87 -13.19 -25.15
C ALA A 96 7.60 -12.52 -26.32
N GLU A 97 7.65 -11.18 -26.35
CA GLU A 97 8.39 -10.42 -27.36
C GLU A 97 9.90 -10.67 -27.25
N SER A 98 10.46 -10.64 -26.02
CA SER A 98 11.89 -10.90 -25.82
C SER A 98 12.30 -12.33 -26.19
N ALA A 99 11.37 -13.29 -26.06
CA ALA A 99 11.57 -14.68 -26.43
C ALA A 99 11.64 -14.88 -27.95
N VAL A 100 10.84 -14.13 -28.72
CA VAL A 100 10.87 -14.17 -30.19
C VAL A 100 12.14 -13.54 -30.77
N ALA A 101 12.78 -12.62 -30.04
CA ALA A 101 14.03 -12.00 -30.44
C ALA A 101 15.26 -12.94 -30.38
N VAL A 102 15.11 -14.17 -29.88
CA VAL A 102 16.19 -15.18 -29.89
C VAL A 102 16.40 -15.69 -31.31
N ASP A 103 17.66 -15.67 -31.77
CA ASP A 103 18.04 -16.13 -33.10
C ASP A 103 17.92 -17.66 -33.25
N PRO A 104 17.16 -18.18 -34.24
CA PRO A 104 17.02 -19.60 -34.47
C PRO A 104 18.21 -20.27 -35.20
N PHE A 105 19.12 -19.52 -35.83
CA PHE A 105 20.09 -20.08 -36.78
C PHE A 105 21.37 -20.64 -36.15
N ASP A 106 21.73 -20.23 -34.93
CA ASP A 106 23.04 -20.55 -34.33
C ASP A 106 22.95 -21.48 -33.09
N ASN A 107 21.78 -22.06 -32.81
CA ASN A 107 21.49 -22.58 -31.46
C ASN A 107 21.07 -24.06 -31.43
N GLN A 108 21.98 -24.95 -31.00
CA GLN A 108 21.69 -26.36 -30.69
C GLN A 108 20.62 -26.54 -29.59
N ASN A 109 20.37 -25.51 -28.77
CA ASN A 109 19.36 -25.47 -27.70
C ASN A 109 18.44 -24.24 -27.80
N TYR A 110 17.93 -23.95 -28.99
CA TYR A 110 17.05 -22.79 -29.24
C TYR A 110 15.89 -22.67 -28.22
N VAL A 111 15.19 -23.78 -27.96
CA VAL A 111 14.02 -23.82 -27.06
C VAL A 111 14.38 -23.38 -25.63
N ASP A 112 15.52 -23.83 -25.11
CA ASP A 112 15.95 -23.48 -23.75
C ASP A 112 16.40 -22.03 -23.66
N GLN A 113 17.02 -21.49 -24.72
CA GLN A 113 17.38 -20.07 -24.77
C GLN A 113 16.16 -19.16 -24.84
N VAL A 114 15.15 -19.50 -25.64
CA VAL A 114 13.85 -18.80 -25.68
C VAL A 114 13.22 -18.78 -24.28
N ARG A 115 13.22 -19.93 -23.59
CA ARG A 115 12.73 -20.06 -22.22
C ARG A 115 13.51 -19.18 -21.24
N GLN A 116 14.83 -19.30 -21.21
CA GLN A 116 15.68 -18.53 -20.31
C GLN A 116 15.56 -17.03 -20.55
N ARG A 117 15.47 -16.60 -21.81
CA ARG A 117 15.32 -15.19 -22.17
C ARG A 117 14.00 -14.63 -21.64
N ALA A 118 12.89 -15.32 -21.86
CA ALA A 118 11.59 -14.94 -21.33
C ALA A 118 11.59 -14.87 -19.79
N GLN A 119 12.15 -15.88 -19.13
CA GLN A 119 12.25 -15.97 -17.67
C GLN A 119 13.07 -14.83 -17.06
N GLN A 120 14.21 -14.48 -17.68
CA GLN A 120 15.05 -13.36 -17.26
C GLN A 120 14.34 -12.01 -17.44
N THR A 121 13.68 -11.81 -18.59
CA THR A 121 12.88 -10.59 -18.83
C THR A 121 11.78 -10.46 -17.77
N ALA A 122 11.00 -11.52 -17.53
CA ALA A 122 9.95 -11.50 -16.52
C ALA A 122 10.48 -11.19 -15.12
N SER A 123 11.60 -11.82 -14.72
CA SER A 123 12.24 -11.60 -13.42
C SER A 123 12.76 -10.16 -13.26
N SER A 124 13.30 -9.58 -14.34
CA SER A 124 13.79 -8.20 -14.35
C SER A 124 12.65 -7.19 -14.25
N LEU A 125 11.56 -7.41 -14.98
CA LEU A 125 10.40 -6.51 -14.94
C LEU A 125 9.67 -6.56 -13.59
N LEU A 126 9.64 -7.72 -12.93
CA LEU A 126 9.01 -7.90 -11.62
C LEU A 126 9.93 -7.57 -10.44
N GLN A 127 11.10 -6.97 -10.68
CA GLN A 127 12.04 -6.59 -9.61
C GLN A 127 11.48 -5.57 -8.62
N TRP A 128 10.42 -4.85 -9.00
CA TRP A 128 9.77 -3.87 -8.13
C TRP A 128 8.90 -4.53 -7.04
N LEU A 129 8.49 -5.80 -7.22
CA LEU A 129 7.76 -6.52 -6.20
C LEU A 129 8.69 -6.87 -5.02
N PRO A 130 8.18 -6.84 -3.79
CA PRO A 130 8.85 -7.45 -2.64
C PRO A 130 9.25 -8.90 -2.94
N ASN A 131 10.40 -9.33 -2.42
CA ASN A 131 10.97 -10.66 -2.71
C ASN A 131 9.98 -11.80 -2.42
N ASP A 132 9.28 -11.75 -1.29
CA ASP A 132 8.30 -12.77 -0.88
C ASP A 132 7.18 -12.94 -1.90
N GLN A 133 6.73 -11.84 -2.52
CA GLN A 133 5.67 -11.87 -3.53
C GLN A 133 6.21 -12.27 -4.90
N ARG A 134 7.41 -11.79 -5.24
CA ARG A 134 8.05 -12.13 -6.52
C ARG A 134 8.30 -13.62 -6.63
N GLU A 135 8.76 -14.25 -5.56
CA GLU A 135 9.02 -15.70 -5.52
C GLU A 135 7.74 -16.53 -5.78
N LEU A 136 6.57 -16.01 -5.39
CA LEU A 136 5.27 -16.66 -5.71
C LEU A 136 4.88 -16.55 -7.20
N VAL A 137 5.42 -15.58 -7.94
CA VAL A 137 5.12 -15.36 -9.37
C VAL A 137 6.14 -16.05 -10.28
N VAL A 138 7.43 -15.81 -10.03
CA VAL A 138 8.52 -16.24 -10.92
C VAL A 138 9.38 -17.34 -10.31
N GLY A 139 9.21 -17.65 -9.02
CA GLY A 139 10.14 -18.53 -8.31
C GLY A 139 11.50 -17.88 -8.11
N SER A 140 12.46 -18.63 -7.56
CA SER A 140 13.78 -18.08 -7.26
C SER A 140 14.60 -17.77 -8.52
N ASN A 141 14.33 -18.44 -9.65
CA ASN A 141 15.09 -18.32 -10.91
C ASN A 141 14.22 -18.17 -12.18
N GLY A 142 12.93 -17.83 -12.06
CA GLY A 142 12.02 -17.76 -13.22
C GLY A 142 11.30 -19.08 -13.55
N GLU A 143 11.47 -20.12 -12.75
CA GLU A 143 10.91 -21.47 -12.99
C GLU A 143 9.38 -21.49 -13.08
N LEU A 144 8.68 -20.60 -12.35
CA LEU A 144 7.22 -20.54 -12.36
C LEU A 144 6.64 -19.83 -13.60
N VAL A 145 7.49 -19.20 -14.42
CA VAL A 145 7.08 -18.63 -15.70
C VAL A 145 6.99 -19.76 -16.72
N ASP A 146 5.76 -20.13 -17.07
CA ASP A 146 5.47 -21.19 -18.01
C ASP A 146 5.65 -20.65 -19.44
N VAL A 147 6.63 -21.19 -20.17
CA VAL A 147 6.99 -20.74 -21.52
C VAL A 147 7.00 -21.94 -22.46
N ASP A 148 6.08 -21.90 -23.40
CA ASP A 148 5.84 -22.97 -24.35
C ASP A 148 5.91 -22.45 -25.79
N LEU A 149 6.57 -23.23 -26.66
CA LEU A 149 6.47 -23.04 -28.11
C LEU A 149 5.33 -23.88 -28.64
N VAL A 150 4.23 -23.24 -29.00
CA VAL A 150 3.02 -23.89 -29.50
C VAL A 150 3.04 -23.83 -31.03
N PRO A 151 3.11 -24.99 -31.73
CA PRO A 151 2.94 -25.01 -33.17
C PRO A 151 1.46 -24.80 -33.54
N SER A 152 1.19 -23.91 -34.49
CA SER A 152 -0.16 -23.69 -35.04
C SER A 152 -0.05 -23.55 -36.57
N GLY A 153 -0.29 -24.66 -37.26
CA GLY A 153 -0.04 -24.76 -38.71
C GLY A 153 1.46 -24.70 -39.02
N GLU A 154 1.84 -23.84 -39.98
CA GLU A 154 3.25 -23.59 -40.35
C GLU A 154 3.93 -22.56 -39.45
N GLN A 155 3.17 -21.89 -38.58
CA GLN A 155 3.64 -20.84 -37.68
C GLN A 155 3.96 -21.41 -36.29
N ARG A 156 5.00 -20.86 -35.65
CA ARG A 156 5.35 -21.17 -34.26
C ARG A 156 4.99 -19.97 -33.39
N PHE A 157 4.32 -20.20 -32.27
CA PHE A 157 3.99 -19.16 -31.29
C PHE A 157 4.76 -19.41 -30.00
N VAL A 158 5.35 -18.37 -29.42
CA VAL A 158 5.81 -18.44 -28.03
C VAL A 158 4.68 -17.98 -27.14
N ARG A 159 4.18 -18.87 -26.28
CA ARG A 159 3.21 -18.57 -25.23
C ARG A 159 3.96 -18.40 -23.92
N VAL A 160 3.71 -17.30 -23.23
CA VAL A 160 4.21 -17.04 -21.87
C VAL A 160 3.02 -16.90 -20.94
N ARG A 161 2.98 -17.71 -19.89
CA ARG A 161 1.96 -17.68 -18.85
C ARG A 161 2.60 -17.42 -17.48
N LEU A 162 1.98 -16.52 -16.73
CA LEU A 162 2.32 -16.24 -15.34
C LEU A 162 1.11 -16.50 -14.47
N GLU A 163 1.32 -17.21 -13.37
CA GLU A 163 0.32 -17.42 -12.33
C GLU A 163 0.81 -16.80 -11.02
N PHE A 164 -0.09 -16.14 -10.30
CA PHE A 164 0.17 -15.59 -8.98
C PHE A 164 -0.90 -16.04 -8.01
N VAL A 165 -0.51 -16.80 -7.00
CA VAL A 165 -1.44 -17.24 -5.95
C VAL A 165 -1.58 -16.09 -4.95
N VAL A 166 -2.79 -15.50 -4.90
CA VAL A 166 -3.07 -14.32 -4.06
C VAL A 166 -3.04 -14.67 -2.58
N GLY A 167 -3.44 -15.90 -2.22
CA GLY A 167 -3.26 -16.49 -0.88
C GLY A 167 -3.46 -15.52 0.29
N ASP A 168 -2.49 -15.52 1.21
CA ASP A 168 -2.49 -14.71 2.43
C ASP A 168 -1.96 -13.27 2.23
N LEU A 169 -1.92 -12.73 1.00
CA LEU A 169 -1.46 -11.35 0.79
C LEU A 169 -2.26 -10.33 1.61
N PHE A 170 -3.55 -10.61 1.78
CA PHE A 170 -4.48 -9.73 2.47
C PHE A 170 -5.30 -10.52 3.50
N PRO A 171 -5.44 -10.01 4.73
CA PRO A 171 -6.29 -10.64 5.72
C PRO A 171 -7.76 -10.56 5.29
N SER A 172 -8.41 -11.71 5.14
CA SER A 172 -9.86 -11.79 4.89
C SER A 172 -10.61 -12.12 6.18
N ILE A 173 -11.80 -11.54 6.34
CA ILE A 173 -12.66 -11.77 7.50
C ILE A 173 -13.92 -12.52 7.05
N PRO A 174 -14.24 -13.69 7.64
CA PRO A 174 -15.49 -14.38 7.36
C PRO A 174 -16.64 -13.62 8.02
N LEU A 175 -17.53 -13.04 7.21
CA LEU A 175 -18.71 -12.35 7.69
C LEU A 175 -19.94 -13.26 7.58
N PRO A 176 -20.78 -13.34 8.64
CA PRO A 176 -22.08 -13.96 8.51
C PRO A 176 -22.87 -13.20 7.43
N LEU A 177 -23.56 -13.93 6.55
CA LEU A 177 -24.33 -13.44 5.40
C LEU A 177 -23.54 -13.05 4.13
N VAL A 178 -22.34 -12.48 4.23
CA VAL A 178 -21.60 -11.95 3.05
C VAL A 178 -20.45 -12.86 2.58
N GLY A 179 -20.00 -13.81 3.42
CA GLY A 179 -18.86 -14.68 3.11
C GLY A 179 -17.52 -14.03 3.44
N GLN A 180 -16.45 -14.42 2.73
CA GLN A 180 -15.12 -13.83 2.92
C GLN A 180 -15.11 -12.39 2.42
N ALA A 181 -14.76 -11.45 3.29
CA ALA A 181 -14.68 -10.04 2.94
C ALA A 181 -13.25 -9.50 3.14
N PRO A 182 -12.66 -8.83 2.14
CA PRO A 182 -13.16 -8.60 0.77
C PRO A 182 -13.08 -9.86 -0.11
N PRO A 183 -14.02 -10.06 -1.05
CA PRO A 183 -14.01 -11.23 -1.93
C PRO A 183 -12.93 -11.10 -3.00
N MET A 184 -11.87 -11.91 -2.94
CA MET A 184 -10.76 -11.84 -3.89
C MET A 184 -10.56 -13.19 -4.61
N PRO A 185 -10.01 -13.20 -5.83
CA PRO A 185 -9.65 -14.44 -6.51
C PRO A 185 -8.45 -15.10 -5.82
N ASP A 186 -8.43 -16.43 -5.76
CA ASP A 186 -7.33 -17.19 -5.17
C ASP A 186 -6.06 -17.18 -6.05
N VAL A 187 -6.24 -17.04 -7.37
CA VAL A 187 -5.14 -17.05 -8.37
C VAL A 187 -5.38 -15.96 -9.41
N LEU A 188 -4.35 -15.17 -9.71
CA LEU A 188 -4.27 -14.28 -10.87
C LEU A 188 -3.50 -14.97 -11.98
N ARG A 189 -4.03 -14.91 -13.20
CA ARG A 189 -3.39 -15.48 -14.39
C ARG A 189 -3.25 -14.41 -15.46
N ALA A 190 -2.08 -14.36 -16.07
CA ALA A 190 -1.79 -13.57 -17.25
C ALA A 190 -1.13 -14.45 -18.30
N GLU A 191 -1.52 -14.27 -19.56
CA GLU A 191 -0.98 -15.03 -20.68
C GLU A 191 -0.81 -14.11 -21.88
N ALA A 192 0.29 -14.27 -22.61
CA ALA A 192 0.53 -13.62 -23.89
C ALA A 192 1.13 -14.64 -24.86
N SER A 193 0.88 -14.42 -26.16
CA SER A 193 1.46 -15.23 -27.22
C SER A 193 2.00 -14.35 -28.34
N ALA A 194 3.24 -14.59 -28.76
CA ALA A 194 3.89 -13.88 -29.86
C ALA A 194 4.21 -14.85 -31.01
N LEU A 195 4.01 -14.39 -32.24
CA LEU A 195 4.35 -15.15 -33.44
C LEU A 195 5.86 -15.13 -33.66
N VAL A 196 6.47 -16.31 -33.80
CA VAL A 196 7.85 -16.45 -34.27
C VAL A 196 7.83 -16.36 -35.79
N ASP A 197 8.26 -15.22 -36.32
CA ASP A 197 8.33 -15.03 -37.76
C ASP A 197 9.48 -15.85 -38.35
N ALA A 198 9.14 -16.93 -39.06
CA ALA A 198 10.11 -17.77 -39.76
C ALA A 198 10.55 -17.16 -41.11
N THR A 199 9.89 -16.10 -41.60
CA THR A 199 10.10 -15.58 -42.96
C THR A 199 11.39 -14.78 -43.14
N ARG A 200 12.08 -14.39 -42.06
CA ARG A 200 13.43 -13.79 -42.15
C ARG A 200 14.50 -14.78 -42.60
N ALA A 201 14.21 -16.08 -42.58
CA ALA A 201 15.12 -17.16 -42.96
C ALA A 201 15.42 -17.23 -44.46
N GLU A 202 14.47 -16.83 -45.32
CA GLU A 202 14.59 -17.03 -46.77
C GLU A 202 15.14 -15.82 -47.52
N SER A 203 15.24 -14.64 -46.89
CA SER A 203 15.63 -13.41 -47.59
C SER A 203 17.13 -13.15 -47.73
N GLU A 204 18.01 -13.99 -47.16
CA GLU A 204 19.48 -13.86 -47.29
C GLU A 204 20.13 -14.95 -48.16
N GLY A 205 19.34 -15.84 -48.78
CA GLY A 205 19.82 -16.96 -49.60
C GLY A 205 19.56 -16.86 -51.10
N GLY A 206 19.46 -15.65 -51.66
CA GLY A 206 19.17 -15.40 -53.09
C GLY A 206 20.26 -14.61 -53.80
#